data_AF-K1S8U9-F1
#
_entry.id   AF-K1S8U9-F1
#
_cell.length_a   1.000
_cell.length_b   1.000
_cell.length_c   1.000
_cell.angle_alpha   90.00
_cell.angle_beta   90.00
_cell.angle_gamma   90.00
#
_symmetry.space_group_name_H-M   'P 1'
#
loop_
_entity.id
_entity.type
_entity.pdbx_description
1 polymer ?
#
loop_
_entity_poly.entity_id
_entity_poly.type
_entity_poly.pdbx_seq_one_letter_code
_entity_poly.pdbx_strand_id
1 'polypeptide(L)' 'MAVKVAINGFRTYWTSCIQTDVRRRGYEVVAINDLTSPKMLAHLLKYD' A
#
# COMPACT_ATOMS: atom_id res chain seq x y z
N MET A 1 -3.30 -0.21 -19.61
CA MET A 1 -2.20 -0.95 -18.96
C MET A 1 -1.90 -0.25 -17.65
N ALA A 2 -2.03 -0.90 -16.50
CA ALA A 2 -1.77 -0.26 -15.20
C ALA A 2 -0.26 -0.23 -14.93
N VAL A 3 0.22 0.88 -14.38
CA VAL A 3 1.62 1.02 -13.98
C VAL A 3 1.82 0.23 -12.69
N LYS A 4 2.75 -0.72 -12.73
CA LYS A 4 3.09 -1.55 -11.57
C LYS A 4 3.99 -0.78 -10.62
N VAL A 5 3.60 -0.68 -9.36
CA VAL A 5 4.30 0.09 -8.34
C VAL A 5 4.64 -0.82 -7.16
N ALA A 6 5.85 -0.66 -6.62
CA ALA A 6 6.26 -1.25 -5.36
C ALA A 6 6.44 -0.16 -4.30
N ILE A 7 6.03 -0.44 -3.07
CA ILE A 7 6.16 0.48 -1.93
C ILE A 7 7.33 0.02 -1.06
N ASN A 8 8.23 0.95 -0.71
CA ASN A 8 9.32 0.71 0.24
C ASN A 8 9.14 1.64 1.46
N GLY A 9 8.83 1.05 2.61
CA GLY A 9 8.49 1.75 3.85
C GLY A 9 7.00 2.11 3.94
N PHE A 10 6.23 1.30 4.66
CA PHE A 10 4.80 1.46 4.92
C PHE A 10 4.57 2.34 6.15
N ARG A 11 4.03 3.54 5.92
CA ARG A 11 3.78 4.60 6.92
C ARG A 11 2.36 5.12 6.73
N THR A 12 1.84 5.86 7.71
CA THR A 12 0.48 6.46 7.74
C THR A 12 0.03 7.13 6.43
N TYR A 13 0.94 7.78 5.68
CA TYR A 13 0.60 8.38 4.39
C TYR A 13 0.19 7.34 3.33
N TRP A 14 0.84 6.17 3.35
CA TRP A 14 0.61 5.10 2.36
C TRP A 14 -0.76 4.43 2.48
N THR A 15 -1.36 4.44 3.67
CA THR A 15 -2.72 3.92 3.91
C THR A 15 -3.74 4.64 3.03
N SER A 16 -3.68 5.98 3.02
CA SER A 16 -4.50 6.83 2.17
C SER A 16 -4.17 6.72 0.67
N CYS A 17 -2.88 6.58 0.32
CA CYS A 17 -2.44 6.39 -1.07
C CYS A 17 -2.96 5.08 -1.64
N ILE A 18 -2.85 3.96 -0.91
CA ILE A 18 -3.36 2.67 -1.39
C ILE A 18 -4.88 2.72 -1.56
N GLN A 19 -5.62 3.32 -0.63
CA GLN A 19 -7.07 3.44 -0.75
C GLN A 19 -7.50 4.32 -1.95
N THR A 20 -6.72 5.35 -2.28
CA THR A 20 -6.98 6.22 -3.44
C THR A 20 -6.50 5.61 -4.75
N ASP A 21 -5.37 4.90 -4.75
CA ASP A 21 -4.78 4.23 -5.90
C ASP A 21 -5.57 2.98 -6.31
N VAL A 22 -6.07 2.18 -5.37
CA VAL A 22 -7.02 1.09 -5.67
C VAL A 22 -8.27 1.60 -6.39
N ARG A 23 -8.65 2.87 -6.17
CA ARG A 23 -9.76 3.52 -6.90
C ARG A 23 -9.31 4.14 -8.23
N ARG A 24 -8.03 4.44 -8.43
CA ARG A 24 -7.49 5.00 -9.66
C ARG A 24 -7.05 3.87 -10.60
N ARG A 25 -7.76 3.72 -11.72
CA ARG A 25 -7.56 2.71 -12.77
C ARG A 25 -6.16 2.70 -13.47
N GLY A 26 -5.19 3.48 -12.99
CA GLY A 26 -3.87 3.67 -13.60
C GLY A 26 -2.72 2.97 -12.89
N TYR A 27 -2.89 2.55 -11.63
CA TYR A 27 -1.80 2.02 -10.81
C TYR A 27 -2.17 0.68 -10.18
N GLU A 28 -1.20 -0.23 -10.11
CA GLU A 28 -1.32 -1.55 -9.48
C GLU A 28 -0.16 -1.72 -8.50
N VAL A 29 -0.47 -1.82 -7.19
CA VAL A 29 0.56 -2.07 -6.16
C VAL A 29 0.88 -3.57 -6.15
N VAL A 30 2.10 -3.94 -6.56
CA VAL A 30 2.50 -5.34 -6.73
C VAL A 30 3.33 -5.89 -5.56
N ALA A 31 3.95 -5.01 -4.77
CA ALA A 31 4.77 -5.39 -3.64
C ALA A 31 4.85 -4.27 -2.59
N ILE A 32 4.98 -4.67 -1.32
CA ILE A 32 5.23 -3.78 -0.19
C ILE A 32 6.41 -4.36 0.59
N ASN A 33 7.42 -3.55 0.83
CA ASN A 33 8.58 -3.87 1.67
C ASN A 33 8.58 -2.98 2.92
N ASP A 34 8.69 -3.60 4.09
CA ASP A 34 8.79 -2.91 5.38
C ASP A 34 9.62 -3.73 6.39
N LEU A 35 9.97 -3.13 7.52
CA LEU A 35 10.69 -3.76 8.62
C LEU A 35 9.78 -4.51 9.59
N THR A 36 8.47 -4.58 9.32
CA THR A 36 7.49 -5.27 10.17
C THR A 36 6.78 -6.43 9.48
N SER A 37 6.05 -7.22 10.26
CA SER A 37 5.32 -8.39 9.76
C SER A 37 4.10 -8.03 8.91
N PRO A 38 3.69 -8.87 7.94
CA PRO A 38 2.48 -8.65 7.14
C PRO A 38 1.21 -8.47 7.98
N LYS A 39 1.11 -9.15 9.13
CA LYS A 39 -0.02 -9.03 10.05
C LYS A 39 -0.12 -7.62 10.65
N MET A 40 1.01 -7.02 11.00
CA MET A 40 1.07 -5.65 11.49
C MET A 40 0.67 -4.66 10.39
N LEU A 41 1.21 -4.83 9.18
CA LEU A 41 0.87 -3.99 8.03
C LEU A 41 -0.63 -4.04 7.69
N ALA A 42 -1.23 -5.23 7.69
CA ALA A 42 -2.67 -5.40 7.44
C ALA A 42 -3.53 -4.76 8.56
N HIS A 43 -3.07 -4.81 9.81
CA HIS A 43 -3.74 -4.13 10.91
C HIS A 43 -3.69 -2.61 10.73
N LEU A 44 -2.51 -2.05 10.45
CA LEU A 44 -2.36 -0.63 10.14
C LEU A 44 -3.24 -0.23 8.95
N LEU A 45 -3.21 -0.98 7.84
CA LEU A 45 -4.03 -0.68 6.66
C LEU A 45 -5.54 -0.65 6.92
N LYS A 46 -6.02 -1.45 7.86
CA LYS A 46 -7.45 -1.59 8.16
C LYS A 46 -7.96 -0.54 9.15
N TYR A 47 -7.12 -0.15 10.11
CA TYR A 47 -7.54 0.65 11.26
C TYR A 47 -6.96 2.07 11.29
N ASP A 48 -5.94 2.34 10.48
CA ASP A 48 -5.42 3.67 10.15
C ASP A 48 -6.11 4.20 8.87
#